data_AF-A0A8I1SAZ4-F1
#
_entry.id   AF-A0A8I1SAZ4-F1
#
_cell.length_a   1.000
_cell.length_b   1.000
_cell.length_c   1.000
_cell.angle_alpha   90.00
_cell.angle_beta   90.00
_cell.angle_gamma   90.00
#
_symmetry.space_group_name_H-M   'P 1'
#
loop_
_entity.id
_entity.type
_entity.pdbx_description
1 polymer ?
#
loop_
_entity_poly.entity_id
_entity_poly.type
_entity_poly.pdbx_seq_one_letter_code
_entity_poly.pdbx_strand_id
1 'polypeptide(L)'
;MTFTQASLASSTDESRHSQTFKMLVEILLSGGAEHLKPPSGLALGTAIDLMEWLSRPMPFPSATAQAILRRGVPSRSLLALGEYLEVGKGDLADLVGMDRATASRKVTLDQPLPIHAGECVLRLLELQCQAEDTFEGPDAASAWLRRGHAMLEGESPLQCAKSWYGTQRVKELLVAIKYGGVV
;
A
#
# COMPACT_ATOMS: atom_id res chain seq x y z
N MET A 1 27.67 2.99 -29.57
CA MET A 1 27.80 2.14 -28.37
C MET A 1 27.63 3.02 -27.15
N THR A 2 26.42 3.04 -26.58
CA THR A 2 26.09 3.81 -25.37
C THR A 2 25.01 3.04 -24.62
N PHE A 3 25.43 1.99 -23.94
CA PHE A 3 24.71 1.41 -22.81
C PHE A 3 25.60 1.70 -21.61
N THR A 4 25.08 2.41 -20.60
CA THR A 4 25.44 2.40 -19.16
C THR A 4 24.99 3.73 -18.53
N GLN A 5 23.68 3.90 -18.32
CA GLN A 5 23.17 4.92 -17.38
C GLN A 5 21.85 4.50 -16.71
N ALA A 6 21.08 3.57 -17.29
CA ALA A 6 19.83 3.08 -16.70
C ALA A 6 20.00 2.25 -15.41
N SER A 7 21.15 1.59 -15.21
CA SER A 7 21.35 0.66 -14.09
C SER A 7 21.53 1.34 -12.72
N LEU A 8 21.94 2.61 -12.66
CA LEU A 8 22.17 3.33 -11.40
C LEU A 8 20.90 4.00 -10.86
N ALA A 9 19.99 4.43 -11.76
CA ALA A 9 18.71 5.02 -11.39
C ALA A 9 17.78 3.98 -10.75
N SER A 10 17.66 2.79 -11.36
CA SER A 10 16.82 1.70 -10.86
C SER A 10 17.20 1.23 -9.45
N SER A 11 18.51 1.14 -9.15
CA SER A 11 18.99 0.72 -7.83
C SER A 11 18.74 1.76 -6.73
N THR A 12 18.81 3.05 -7.07
CA THR A 12 18.53 4.14 -6.11
C THR A 12 17.02 4.26 -5.85
N ASP A 13 16.21 4.03 -6.87
CA ASP A 13 14.75 4.10 -6.78
C ASP A 13 14.16 2.93 -5.99
N GLU A 14 14.62 1.71 -6.28
CA GLU A 14 14.27 0.50 -5.54
C GLU A 14 14.64 0.61 -4.05
N SER A 15 15.79 1.23 -3.76
CA SER A 15 16.20 1.54 -2.38
C SER A 15 15.27 2.55 -1.70
N ARG A 16 14.81 3.59 -2.41
CA ARG A 16 13.87 4.59 -1.87
C ARG A 16 12.49 3.97 -1.63
N HIS A 17 11.98 3.21 -2.60
CA HIS A 17 10.70 2.50 -2.51
C HIS A 17 10.65 1.54 -1.32
N SER A 18 11.69 0.72 -1.15
CA SER A 18 11.85 -0.18 0.00
C SER A 18 11.90 0.57 1.34
N GLN A 19 12.58 1.72 1.37
CA GLN A 19 12.64 2.57 2.57
C GLN A 19 11.28 3.17 2.91
N THR A 20 10.55 3.67 1.91
CA THR A 20 9.19 4.23 2.08
C THR A 20 8.21 3.16 2.54
N PHE A 21 8.29 1.93 2.00
CA PHE A 21 7.51 0.79 2.48
C PHE A 21 7.78 0.49 3.96
N LYS A 22 9.05 0.39 4.37
CA LYS A 22 9.43 0.14 5.76
C LYS A 22 8.89 1.24 6.69
N MET A 23 9.05 2.50 6.31
CA MET A 23 8.52 3.64 7.05
C MET A 23 7.00 3.59 7.17
N LEU A 24 6.27 3.26 6.09
CA LEU A 24 4.83 3.11 6.11
C LEU A 24 4.38 2.00 7.07
N VAL A 25 5.01 0.83 6.99
CA VAL A 25 4.73 -0.31 7.88
C VAL A 25 5.00 0.06 9.33
N GLU A 26 6.12 0.75 9.61
CA GLU A 26 6.45 1.22 10.96
C GLU A 26 5.40 2.20 11.50
N ILE A 27 4.93 3.15 10.68
CA ILE A 27 3.84 4.07 11.06
C ILE A 27 2.57 3.29 11.40
N LEU A 28 2.19 2.32 10.56
CA LEU A 28 0.99 1.51 10.74
C LEU A 28 1.07 0.62 11.98
N LEU A 29 2.25 0.04 12.27
CA LEU A 29 2.50 -0.82 13.42
C LEU A 29 2.77 -0.06 14.72
N SER A 30 3.21 1.20 14.66
CA SER A 30 3.51 2.02 15.86
C SER A 30 2.39 2.99 16.27
N GLY A 31 1.37 3.18 15.43
CA GLY A 31 0.38 4.25 15.57
C GLY A 31 -0.70 4.11 16.65
N GLY A 32 -0.50 4.74 17.82
CA GLY A 32 -1.55 5.13 18.79
C GLY A 32 -1.29 4.67 20.23
N ALA A 33 -0.47 5.43 20.97
CA ALA A 33 -0.12 5.35 22.41
C ALA A 33 0.29 4.00 23.05
N GLU A 34 0.02 2.86 22.43
CA GLU A 34 0.24 1.53 23.00
C GLU A 34 0.92 0.64 21.96
N HIS A 35 2.07 0.10 22.35
CA HIS A 35 2.86 -0.87 21.58
C HIS A 35 2.00 -2.11 21.29
N LEU A 36 1.83 -2.46 20.01
CA LEU A 36 1.20 -3.72 19.62
C LEU A 36 2.09 -4.86 20.12
N LYS A 37 1.67 -5.54 21.20
CA LYS A 37 2.12 -6.91 21.42
C LYS A 37 1.63 -7.71 20.22
N PRO A 38 2.51 -8.41 19.48
CA PRO A 38 2.11 -9.22 18.34
C PRO A 38 1.02 -10.21 18.78
N PRO A 39 0.07 -10.55 17.89
CA PRO A 39 -1.03 -11.44 18.23
C PRO A 39 -0.48 -12.71 18.88
N SER A 40 -1.01 -13.03 20.07
CA SER A 40 -0.61 -14.19 20.87
C SER A 40 -0.68 -15.45 19.99
N GLY A 41 0.49 -15.90 19.54
CA GLY A 41 0.65 -16.98 18.55
C GLY A 41 1.88 -16.83 17.66
N LEU A 42 2.44 -15.62 17.52
CA LEU A 42 3.71 -15.39 16.82
C LEU A 42 4.83 -15.17 17.83
N ALA A 43 5.61 -16.22 18.10
CA ALA A 43 6.92 -16.06 18.70
C ALA A 43 7.84 -15.42 17.65
N LEU A 44 7.78 -14.08 17.50
CA LEU A 44 8.75 -13.32 16.72
C LEU A 44 10.08 -13.32 17.47
N GLY A 45 10.80 -14.43 17.36
CA GLY A 45 12.09 -14.63 18.01
C GLY A 45 13.24 -13.99 17.25
N THR A 46 13.10 -13.72 15.94
CA THR A 46 14.21 -13.21 15.13
C THR A 46 13.78 -12.27 14.00
N ALA A 47 14.74 -11.45 13.54
CA ALA A 47 14.60 -10.62 12.33
C ALA A 47 14.38 -11.44 11.04
N ILE A 48 14.67 -12.75 11.06
CA ILE A 48 14.51 -13.67 9.93
C ILE A 48 13.05 -14.12 9.81
N ASP A 49 12.36 -14.41 10.92
CA ASP A 49 10.92 -14.74 10.92
C ASP A 49 10.06 -13.56 10.44
N LEU A 50 10.48 -12.33 10.77
CA LEU A 50 9.86 -11.11 10.29
C LEU A 50 10.08 -10.94 8.78
N MET A 51 11.27 -11.25 8.27
CA MET A 51 11.63 -11.18 6.86
C MET A 51 10.93 -12.26 6.02
N GLU A 52 10.84 -13.50 6.50
CA GLU A 52 10.12 -14.59 5.83
C GLU A 52 8.60 -14.35 5.79
N TRP A 53 8.05 -13.72 6.83
CA TRP A 53 6.66 -13.26 6.86
C TRP A 53 6.40 -12.06 5.92
N LEU A 54 7.36 -11.14 5.78
CA LEU A 54 7.33 -10.04 4.80
C LEU A 54 7.44 -10.54 3.34
N SER A 55 7.88 -11.79 3.12
CA SER A 55 8.02 -12.41 1.79
C SER A 55 6.72 -12.98 1.20
N ARG A 56 5.57 -12.85 1.87
CA ARG A 56 4.25 -13.29 1.35
C ARG A 56 3.47 -12.14 0.70
N PRO A 57 2.68 -12.40 -0.36
CA PRO A 57 1.91 -11.35 -1.04
C PRO A 57 0.64 -11.01 -0.25
N MET A 58 0.81 -10.36 0.91
CA MET A 58 -0.19 -9.55 1.60
C MET A 58 0.42 -8.89 2.86
N PRO A 59 0.34 -7.55 3.06
CA PRO A 59 1.17 -6.89 4.05
C PRO A 59 0.68 -7.08 5.50
N PHE A 60 -0.57 -7.50 5.75
CA PHE A 60 -1.06 -7.80 7.11
C PHE A 60 -2.13 -8.90 7.14
N PRO A 61 -2.02 -9.92 8.03
CA PRO A 61 -3.12 -10.81 8.41
C PRO A 61 -4.31 -10.03 8.95
N SER A 62 -5.53 -10.58 8.81
CA SER A 62 -6.78 -9.94 9.23
C SER A 62 -6.76 -9.49 10.70
N ALA A 63 -6.19 -10.30 11.60
CA ALA A 63 -6.04 -9.94 13.02
C ALA A 63 -5.15 -8.70 13.22
N THR A 64 -4.04 -8.60 12.49
CA THR A 64 -3.12 -7.46 12.54
C THR A 64 -3.77 -6.22 11.95
N ALA A 65 -4.41 -6.33 10.79
CA ALA A 65 -5.16 -5.24 10.17
C ALA A 65 -6.27 -4.72 11.09
N GLN A 66 -7.04 -5.61 11.72
CA GLN A 66 -8.06 -5.24 12.71
C GLN A 66 -7.45 -4.52 13.92
N ALA A 67 -6.30 -4.98 14.41
CA ALA A 67 -5.63 -4.34 15.54
C ALA A 67 -5.14 -2.93 15.19
N ILE A 68 -4.58 -2.74 13.99
CA ILE A 68 -4.20 -1.43 13.46
C ILE A 68 -5.42 -0.49 13.39
N LEU A 69 -6.54 -0.97 12.83
CA LEU A 69 -7.76 -0.17 12.70
C LEU A 69 -8.37 0.20 14.07
N ARG A 70 -8.39 -0.73 15.03
CA ARG A 70 -8.92 -0.49 16.38
C ARG A 70 -8.10 0.55 17.15
N ARG A 71 -6.79 0.55 16.97
CA ARG A 71 -5.88 1.53 17.61
C ARG A 71 -5.97 2.91 16.95
N GLY A 72 -6.30 2.93 15.66
CA GLY A 72 -6.40 4.13 14.84
C GLY A 72 -5.17 4.29 13.95
N VAL A 73 -5.41 4.54 12.66
CA VAL A 73 -4.35 4.71 11.67
C VAL A 73 -3.82 6.14 11.74
N PRO A 74 -2.52 6.39 11.97
CA PRO A 74 -1.98 7.75 11.98
C PRO A 74 -2.14 8.45 10.63
N SER A 75 -2.58 9.71 10.61
CA SER A 75 -2.79 10.44 9.35
C SER A 75 -1.52 10.63 8.53
N ARG A 76 -0.34 10.73 9.16
CA ARG A 76 0.95 10.76 8.46
C ARG A 76 1.22 9.54 7.57
N SER A 77 0.52 8.42 7.78
CA SER A 77 0.57 7.27 6.86
C SER A 77 0.15 7.64 5.43
N LEU A 78 -0.70 8.66 5.26
CA LEU A 78 -1.08 9.17 3.94
C LEU A 78 0.13 9.75 3.18
N LEU A 79 1.11 10.34 3.88
CA LEU A 79 2.29 10.88 3.20
C LEU A 79 3.16 9.75 2.64
N ALA A 80 3.44 8.74 3.48
CA ALA A 80 4.23 7.58 3.09
C ALA A 80 3.52 6.73 2.03
N LEU A 81 2.20 6.55 2.15
CA LEU A 81 1.41 5.83 1.14
C LEU A 81 1.37 6.57 -0.20
N GLY A 82 1.21 7.90 -0.19
CA GLY A 82 1.21 8.68 -1.44
C GLY A 82 2.54 8.59 -2.16
N GLU A 83 3.66 8.60 -1.43
CA GLU A 83 4.98 8.38 -2.01
C GLU A 83 5.14 6.96 -2.55
N TYR A 84 4.72 5.94 -1.78
CA TYR A 84 4.80 4.53 -2.17
C TYR A 84 3.95 4.18 -3.41
N LEU A 85 2.79 4.81 -3.58
CA LEU A 85 1.93 4.65 -4.75
C LEU A 85 2.27 5.61 -5.90
N GLU A 86 3.19 6.54 -5.68
CA GLU A 86 3.46 7.73 -6.50
C GLU A 86 2.17 8.49 -6.90
N VAL A 87 1.31 8.73 -5.90
CA VAL A 87 0.05 9.47 -6.01
C VAL A 87 0.15 10.79 -5.25
N GLY A 88 -0.31 11.87 -5.89
CA GLY A 88 -0.34 13.19 -5.26
C GLY A 88 -1.27 13.24 -4.04
N LYS A 89 -0.95 14.08 -3.05
CA LYS A 89 -1.71 14.20 -1.78
C LYS A 89 -3.21 14.42 -1.99
N GLY A 90 -3.59 15.16 -3.03
CA GLY A 90 -4.98 15.43 -3.35
C GLY A 90 -5.74 14.21 -3.85
N ASP A 91 -5.14 13.48 -4.77
CA ASP A 91 -5.72 12.26 -5.34
C ASP A 91 -5.77 11.15 -4.29
N LEU A 92 -4.75 11.08 -3.43
CA LEU A 92 -4.78 10.15 -2.30
C LEU A 92 -5.90 10.48 -1.32
N ALA A 93 -6.14 11.77 -1.01
CA ALA A 93 -7.26 12.17 -0.16
C ALA A 93 -8.59 11.69 -0.75
N ASP A 94 -8.80 11.85 -2.06
CA ASP A 94 -9.99 11.33 -2.75
C ASP A 94 -10.08 9.80 -2.71
N LEU A 95 -8.98 9.08 -2.95
CA LEU A 95 -8.94 7.61 -2.87
C LEU A 95 -9.34 7.09 -1.48
N VAL A 96 -8.95 7.78 -0.41
CA VAL A 96 -9.32 7.41 0.96
C VAL A 96 -10.68 7.99 1.41
N GLY A 97 -11.42 8.64 0.51
CA GLY A 97 -12.75 9.17 0.78
C GLY A 97 -12.76 10.43 1.66
N MET A 98 -11.70 11.23 1.61
CA MET A 98 -11.55 12.44 2.42
C MET A 98 -11.42 13.69 1.55
N ASP A 99 -12.00 14.79 2.05
CA ASP A 99 -11.68 16.11 1.52
C ASP A 99 -10.20 16.45 1.74
N ARG A 100 -9.59 17.12 0.75
CA ARG A 100 -8.16 17.47 0.75
C ARG A 100 -7.78 18.33 1.95
N ALA A 101 -8.59 19.34 2.30
CA ALA A 101 -8.31 20.21 3.43
C ALA A 101 -8.44 19.45 4.76
N THR A 102 -9.40 18.55 4.86
CA THR A 102 -9.59 17.68 6.03
C THR A 102 -8.42 16.72 6.21
N ALA A 103 -7.96 16.07 5.13
CA ALA A 103 -6.79 15.18 5.15
C ALA A 103 -5.52 15.95 5.57
N SER A 104 -5.28 17.11 4.95
CA SER A 104 -4.14 17.97 5.29
C SER A 104 -4.17 18.41 6.76
N ARG A 105 -5.32 18.86 7.27
CA ARG A 105 -5.46 19.28 8.66
C ARG A 105 -5.16 18.13 9.63
N LYS A 106 -5.65 16.92 9.35
CA LYS A 106 -5.38 15.75 10.19
C LYS A 106 -3.90 15.42 10.24
N VAL A 107 -3.21 15.46 9.11
CA VAL A 107 -1.74 15.27 9.03
C VAL A 107 -1.01 16.33 9.86
N THR A 108 -1.37 17.61 9.72
CA THR A 108 -0.75 18.71 10.48
C THR A 108 -0.94 18.57 11.99
N LEU A 109 -2.11 18.09 12.42
CA LEU A 109 -2.46 17.92 13.84
C LEU A 109 -2.11 16.52 14.39
N ASP A 110 -1.45 15.67 13.59
CA ASP A 110 -1.18 14.24 13.87
C ASP A 110 -2.39 13.46 14.42
N GLN A 111 -3.58 13.78 13.91
CA GLN A 111 -4.82 13.11 14.32
C GLN A 111 -4.97 11.77 13.60
N PRO A 112 -5.56 10.75 14.25
CA PRO A 112 -5.86 9.49 13.57
C PRO A 112 -6.87 9.70 12.43
N LEU A 113 -6.77 8.83 11.43
CA LEU A 113 -7.72 8.74 10.33
C LEU A 113 -9.05 8.16 10.81
N PRO A 114 -10.17 8.56 10.19
CA PRO A 114 -11.42 7.81 10.30
C PRO A 114 -11.21 6.34 9.89
N ILE A 115 -12.01 5.43 10.46
CA ILE A 115 -11.88 3.98 10.21
C ILE A 115 -11.91 3.66 8.71
N HIS A 116 -12.86 4.22 7.95
CA HIS A 116 -12.97 3.97 6.50
C HIS A 116 -11.70 4.38 5.73
N ALA A 117 -11.08 5.50 6.09
CA ALA A 117 -9.86 5.96 5.44
C ALA A 117 -8.68 5.06 5.84
N GLY A 118 -8.62 4.61 7.10
CA GLY A 118 -7.65 3.61 7.56
C GLY A 118 -7.78 2.28 6.82
N GLU A 119 -9.00 1.81 6.57
CA GLU A 119 -9.27 0.61 5.77
C GLU A 119 -8.80 0.78 4.32
N CYS A 120 -9.05 1.96 3.73
CA CYS A 120 -8.51 2.29 2.40
C CYS A 120 -6.98 2.25 2.39
N VAL A 121 -6.29 2.81 3.40
CA VAL A 121 -4.82 2.77 3.47
C VAL A 121 -4.30 1.33 3.42
N LEU A 122 -4.86 0.43 4.23
CA LEU A 122 -4.41 -0.97 4.27
C LEU A 122 -4.68 -1.71 2.96
N ARG A 123 -5.83 -1.43 2.34
CA ARG A 123 -6.24 -2.01 1.06
C ARG A 123 -5.36 -1.56 -0.10
N LEU A 124 -5.05 -0.26 -0.19
CA LEU A 124 -4.21 0.26 -1.27
C LEU A 124 -2.78 -0.26 -1.15
N LEU A 125 -2.27 -0.37 0.09
CA LEU A 125 -0.99 -1.01 0.37
C LEU A 125 -0.99 -2.48 -0.08
N GLU A 126 -2.05 -3.24 0.22
CA GLU A 126 -2.21 -4.61 -0.28
C GLU A 126 -2.15 -4.70 -1.80
N LEU A 127 -2.89 -3.85 -2.51
CA LEU A 127 -2.93 -3.89 -3.97
C LEU A 127 -1.58 -3.56 -4.59
N GLN A 128 -0.85 -2.61 -4.03
CA GLN A 128 0.50 -2.27 -4.47
C GLN A 128 1.46 -3.45 -4.31
N CYS A 129 1.46 -4.12 -3.15
CA CYS A 129 2.30 -5.31 -2.94
C CYS A 129 1.93 -6.46 -3.89
N GLN A 130 0.64 -6.68 -4.16
CA GLN A 130 0.20 -7.70 -5.12
C GLN A 130 0.57 -7.36 -6.57
N ALA A 131 0.52 -6.08 -6.93
CA ALA A 131 0.97 -5.62 -8.24
C ALA A 131 2.50 -5.76 -8.38
N GLU A 132 3.28 -5.42 -7.35
CA GLU A 132 4.73 -5.62 -7.33
C GLU A 132 5.13 -7.08 -7.53
N ASP A 133 4.43 -8.00 -6.87
CA ASP A 133 4.60 -9.45 -7.03
C ASP A 133 4.13 -9.96 -8.41
N THR A 134 3.23 -9.25 -9.08
CA THR A 134 2.74 -9.59 -10.42
C THR A 134 3.67 -9.08 -11.53
N PHE A 135 4.20 -7.87 -11.38
CA PHE A 135 5.00 -7.18 -12.40
C PHE A 135 6.51 -7.20 -12.12
N GLU A 136 6.94 -7.86 -11.04
CA GLU A 136 8.34 -8.01 -10.63
C GLU A 136 9.09 -6.68 -10.51
N GLY A 137 8.40 -5.63 -10.06
CA GLY A 137 9.01 -4.32 -9.88
C GLY A 137 8.03 -3.22 -9.46
N PRO A 138 8.50 -2.25 -8.64
CA PRO A 138 7.67 -1.19 -8.09
C PRO A 138 7.16 -0.21 -9.15
N ASP A 139 8.01 0.18 -10.11
CA ASP A 139 7.65 1.16 -11.14
C ASP A 139 6.53 0.65 -12.04
N ALA A 140 6.63 -0.61 -12.47
CA ALA A 140 5.64 -1.25 -13.33
C ALA A 140 4.30 -1.45 -12.59
N ALA A 141 4.35 -1.84 -11.32
CA ALA A 141 3.19 -1.98 -10.45
C ALA A 141 2.46 -0.65 -10.26
N SER A 142 3.19 0.38 -9.83
CA SER A 142 2.71 1.74 -9.63
C SER A 142 2.11 2.33 -10.91
N ALA A 143 2.80 2.16 -12.05
CA ALA A 143 2.31 2.62 -13.34
C ALA A 143 1.03 1.91 -13.79
N TRP A 144 0.92 0.60 -13.57
CA TRP A 144 -0.28 -0.17 -13.91
C TRP A 144 -1.47 0.24 -13.03
N LEU A 145 -1.27 0.36 -11.72
CA LEU A 145 -2.31 0.71 -10.76
C LEU A 145 -2.93 2.10 -11.01
N ARG A 146 -2.15 3.04 -11.56
CA ARG A 146 -2.62 4.38 -11.90
C ARG A 146 -3.22 4.52 -13.30
N ARG A 147 -2.99 3.55 -14.20
CA ARG A 147 -3.44 3.63 -15.60
C ARG A 147 -4.85 3.09 -15.75
N GLY A 148 -5.70 3.81 -16.49
CA GLY A 148 -7.05 3.34 -16.84
C GLY A 148 -7.01 1.97 -17.54
N HIS A 149 -7.90 1.07 -17.17
CA HIS A 149 -7.92 -0.30 -17.64
C HIS A 149 -9.24 -0.64 -18.36
N ALA A 150 -9.17 -1.27 -19.54
CA ALA A 150 -10.36 -1.55 -20.35
C ALA A 150 -11.38 -2.45 -19.62
N MET A 151 -10.91 -3.45 -18.88
CA MET A 151 -11.76 -4.33 -18.04
C MET A 151 -12.33 -3.66 -16.78
N LEU A 152 -11.97 -2.41 -16.54
CA LEU A 152 -12.48 -1.55 -15.46
C LEU A 152 -13.21 -0.32 -16.05
N GLU A 153 -13.77 -0.45 -17.27
CA GLU A 153 -14.52 0.61 -17.94
C GLU A 153 -13.71 1.92 -18.14
N GLY A 154 -12.39 1.80 -18.22
CA GLY A 154 -11.46 2.93 -18.36
C GLY A 154 -11.02 3.55 -17.03
N GLU A 155 -11.59 3.13 -15.90
CA GLU A 155 -11.13 3.51 -14.57
C GLU A 155 -9.76 2.88 -14.26
N SER A 156 -8.93 3.57 -13.45
CA SER A 156 -7.68 2.98 -12.99
C SER A 156 -7.93 1.97 -11.86
N PRO A 157 -7.07 0.96 -11.70
CA PRO A 157 -7.18 0.02 -10.58
C PRO A 157 -7.30 0.68 -9.21
N LEU A 158 -6.56 1.77 -8.91
CA LEU A 158 -6.68 2.48 -7.63
C LEU A 158 -8.06 3.12 -7.45
N GLN A 159 -8.63 3.70 -8.50
CA GLN A 159 -9.95 4.33 -8.45
C GLN A 159 -11.05 3.28 -8.27
N CYS A 160 -10.97 2.16 -8.99
CA CYS A 160 -11.88 1.03 -8.82
C CYS A 160 -11.84 0.47 -7.38
N ALA A 161 -10.64 0.45 -6.77
CA ALA A 161 -10.41 -0.02 -5.41
C ALA A 161 -10.98 0.89 -4.29
N LYS A 162 -11.68 1.99 -4.62
CA LYS A 162 -12.43 2.79 -3.64
C LYS A 162 -13.53 2.00 -2.93
N SER A 163 -13.98 0.88 -3.52
CA SER A 163 -14.92 -0.06 -2.92
C SER A 163 -14.29 -1.44 -2.68
N TRP A 164 -14.89 -2.21 -1.75
CA TRP A 164 -14.49 -3.60 -1.53
C TRP A 164 -14.62 -4.46 -2.80
N TYR A 165 -15.73 -4.33 -3.53
CA TYR A 165 -15.96 -5.13 -4.74
C TYR A 165 -15.00 -4.75 -5.87
N GLY A 166 -14.73 -3.46 -6.07
CA GLY A 166 -13.73 -3.03 -7.05
C GLY A 166 -12.31 -3.49 -6.68
N THR A 167 -11.99 -3.57 -5.39
CA THR A 167 -10.75 -4.20 -4.93
C THR A 167 -10.66 -5.66 -5.36
N GLN A 168 -11.71 -6.46 -5.12
CA GLN A 168 -11.72 -7.86 -5.52
C GLN A 168 -11.57 -8.00 -7.03
N ARG A 169 -12.24 -7.13 -7.80
CA ARG A 169 -12.10 -7.10 -9.25
C ARG A 169 -10.66 -6.84 -9.70
N VAL A 170 -9.98 -5.87 -9.11
CA VAL A 170 -8.57 -5.58 -9.40
C VAL A 170 -7.68 -6.78 -9.05
N LYS A 171 -7.92 -7.45 -7.93
CA LYS A 171 -7.17 -8.65 -7.54
C LYS A 171 -7.35 -9.79 -8.54
N GLU A 172 -8.57 -10.04 -9.01
CA GLU A 172 -8.83 -11.01 -10.06
C GLU A 172 -8.02 -10.71 -11.32
N LEU A 173 -7.94 -9.44 -11.73
CA LEU A 173 -7.13 -9.02 -12.87
C LEU A 173 -5.63 -9.30 -12.63
N LEU A 174 -5.09 -8.94 -11.46
CA LEU A 174 -3.70 -9.21 -11.11
C LEU A 174 -3.38 -10.70 -11.14
N VAL A 175 -4.25 -11.54 -10.56
CA VAL A 175 -4.11 -13.00 -10.59
C VAL A 175 -4.12 -13.52 -12.04
N ALA A 176 -5.06 -13.05 -12.85
CA ALA A 176 -5.14 -13.47 -14.24
C ALA A 176 -3.91 -13.04 -15.04
N ILE A 177 -3.40 -11.82 -14.84
CA ILE A 177 -2.16 -11.35 -15.46
C ILE A 177 -0.97 -12.22 -15.03
N LYS A 178 -0.82 -12.50 -13.72
CA LYS A 178 0.31 -13.26 -13.19
C LYS A 178 0.41 -14.67 -13.75
N TYR A 179 -0.72 -15.34 -13.95
CA TYR A 179 -0.77 -16.73 -14.39
C TYR A 179 -1.15 -16.90 -15.87
N GLY A 180 -1.13 -15.82 -16.66
CA GLY A 180 -1.42 -15.87 -18.10
C GLY A 180 -2.87 -16.20 -18.45
N GLY A 181 -3.80 -15.89 -17.56
CA GLY A 181 -5.24 -15.92 -17.83
C GLY A 181 -5.63 -14.88 -18.88
N VAL A 182 -6.71 -15.16 -19.61
CA VAL A 182 -7.28 -14.20 -20.57
C VAL A 182 -7.99 -13.10 -19.78
N VAL A 183 -7.54 -11.86 -19.97
CA VAL A 183 -8.08 -10.66 -19.33
C VAL A 183 -8.61 -9.70 -20.38
#